data_AF-A0A3S0UWU9-F1
#
_entry.id   AF-A0A3S0UWU9-F1
#
_cell.length_a   1.000
_cell.length_b   1.000
_cell.length_c   1.000
_cell.angle_alpha   90.00
_cell.angle_beta   90.00
_cell.angle_gamma   90.00
#
_symmetry.space_group_name_H-M   'P 1'
#
loop_
_entity.id
_entity.type
_entity.pdbx_description
1 polymer ?
#
loop_
_entity_poly.entity_id
_entity_poly.type
_entity_poly.pdbx_seq_one_letter_code
_entity_poly.pdbx_strand_id
1 'polypeptide(L)'
;MNTRVDNFYEVCGQAQKSIHWKHKKGKEFFEHLLRRLIKTRSGEERSRLEKGTKPDLERLLTIAKNSKPMNFEVFIVQPSLSITNTSQSILTLLGVTENYLKEVGDINLKVIVNK
;
A
#
# COMPACT_ATOMS: atom_id res chain seq x y z
N MET A 1 -16.89 20.17 -0.84
CA MET A 1 -16.82 18.70 -0.76
C MET A 1 -16.21 18.21 -2.06
N ASN A 2 -14.95 17.77 -2.06
CA ASN A 2 -14.22 17.47 -3.29
C ASN A 2 -14.25 15.96 -3.59
N THR A 3 -15.44 15.44 -3.91
CA THR A 3 -15.65 14.08 -4.44
C THR A 3 -15.21 13.99 -5.90
N ARG A 4 -14.01 14.48 -6.20
CA ARG A 4 -13.44 14.42 -7.54
C ARG A 4 -12.84 13.05 -7.75
N VAL A 5 -13.27 12.40 -8.83
CA VAL A 5 -12.72 11.15 -9.35
C VAL A 5 -11.19 11.22 -9.44
N ASP A 6 -10.63 12.41 -9.67
CA ASP A 6 -9.19 12.73 -9.65
C ASP A 6 -8.45 12.16 -8.43
N ASN A 7 -9.00 12.28 -7.21
CA ASN A 7 -8.36 11.74 -6.01
C ASN A 7 -8.29 10.21 -6.05
N PHE A 8 -9.25 9.57 -6.69
CA PHE A 8 -9.29 8.11 -6.86
C PHE A 8 -8.28 7.64 -7.89
N TYR A 9 -8.06 8.40 -8.97
CA TYR A 9 -7.00 8.09 -9.94
C TYR A 9 -5.63 8.02 -9.27
N GLU A 10 -5.34 8.94 -8.35
CA GLU A 10 -4.07 8.94 -7.62
C GLU A 10 -3.90 7.71 -6.72
N VAL A 11 -4.88 7.41 -5.86
CA VAL A 11 -4.75 6.26 -4.93
C VAL A 11 -4.81 4.92 -5.65
N CYS A 12 -5.62 4.80 -6.70
CA CYS A 12 -5.65 3.62 -7.55
C CYS A 12 -4.33 3.44 -8.31
N GLY A 13 -3.77 4.51 -8.87
CA GLY A 13 -2.47 4.48 -9.53
C GLY A 13 -1.34 4.08 -8.58
N GLN A 14 -1.36 4.57 -7.34
CA GLN A 14 -0.42 4.15 -6.29
C GLN A 14 -0.58 2.67 -5.94
N ALA A 15 -1.82 2.20 -5.80
CA ALA A 15 -2.12 0.79 -5.53
C ALA A 15 -1.61 -0.11 -6.66
N GLN A 16 -1.89 0.21 -7.92
CA GLN A 16 -1.40 -0.53 -9.09
C GLN A 16 0.13 -0.55 -9.13
N LYS A 17 0.81 0.59 -8.95
CA LYS A 17 2.28 0.65 -8.95
C LYS A 17 2.91 -0.15 -7.81
N SER A 18 2.21 -0.31 -6.69
CA SER A 18 2.73 -1.06 -5.54
C SER A 18 2.98 -2.54 -5.85
N ILE A 19 2.33 -3.10 -6.88
CA ILE A 19 2.50 -4.49 -7.34
C ILE A 19 3.96 -4.84 -7.67
N HIS A 20 4.77 -3.83 -8.01
CA HIS A 20 6.20 -3.99 -8.23
C HIS A 20 6.87 -4.80 -7.10
N TRP A 21 6.45 -4.60 -5.85
CA TRP A 21 7.02 -5.29 -4.69
C TRP A 21 6.65 -6.77 -4.61
N LYS A 22 5.54 -7.21 -5.21
CA LYS A 22 5.15 -8.63 -5.26
C LYS A 22 6.18 -9.48 -6.00
N HIS A 23 6.76 -8.93 -7.06
CA HIS A 23 7.74 -9.61 -7.90
C HIS A 23 9.18 -9.47 -7.39
N LYS A 24 9.38 -8.81 -6.25
CA LYS A 24 10.70 -8.66 -5.61
C LYS A 24 10.88 -9.72 -4.53
N LYS A 25 12.13 -10.13 -4.31
CA LYS A 25 12.46 -11.03 -3.21
C LYS A 25 12.15 -10.33 -1.89
N GLY A 26 11.68 -11.08 -0.88
CA GLY A 26 11.38 -10.53 0.44
C GLY A 26 12.56 -9.75 1.04
N LYS A 27 13.79 -10.24 0.82
CA LYS A 27 15.04 -9.52 1.17
C LYS A 27 15.07 -8.09 0.61
N GLU A 28 14.81 -7.92 -0.68
CA GLU A 28 14.86 -6.61 -1.35
C GLU A 28 13.79 -5.66 -0.82
N PHE A 29 12.61 -6.18 -0.48
CA PHE A 29 11.52 -5.41 0.13
C PHE A 29 11.93 -4.85 1.49
N PHE A 30 12.42 -5.70 2.41
CA PHE A 30 12.83 -5.26 3.74
C PHE A 30 14.08 -4.37 3.73
N GLU A 31 15.04 -4.62 2.83
CA GLU A 31 16.19 -3.72 2.62
C GLU A 31 15.75 -2.34 2.11
N HIS A 32 14.71 -2.27 1.27
CA HIS A 32 14.12 -0.99 0.88
C HIS A 32 13.47 -0.26 2.07
N LEU A 33 12.74 -0.97 2.93
CA LEU A 33 12.13 -0.37 4.12
C LEU A 33 13.19 0.16 5.09
N LEU A 34 14.25 -0.62 5.36
CA LEU A 34 15.35 -0.20 6.23
C LEU A 34 16.05 1.06 5.70
N ARG A 35 16.32 1.14 4.38
CA ARG A 35 16.91 2.33 3.76
C ARG A 35 16.06 3.58 3.91
N ARG A 36 14.74 3.44 3.98
CA ARG A 36 13.80 4.57 4.08
C ARG A 36 13.33 4.84 5.50
N LEU A 37 13.82 4.09 6.47
CA LEU A 37 13.31 4.10 7.84
C LEU A 37 13.32 5.50 8.47
N ILE A 38 14.39 6.26 8.28
CA ILE A 38 14.48 7.62 8.81
C ILE A 38 13.95 8.60 7.78
N LYS A 39 13.09 9.50 8.25
CA LYS A 39 12.63 10.66 7.51
C LYS A 39 13.17 11.90 8.20
N THR A 40 13.98 12.65 7.47
CA THR A 40 14.53 13.92 7.92
C THR A 40 13.71 15.05 7.30
N ARG A 41 13.25 16.01 8.11
CA ARG A 41 12.58 17.23 7.63
C ARG A 41 12.96 18.39 8.54
N SER A 42 13.45 19.49 7.95
CA SER A 42 13.84 20.71 8.68
C SER A 42 14.83 20.45 9.82
N GLY A 43 15.76 19.51 9.65
CA GLY A 43 16.76 19.14 10.66
C GLY A 43 16.29 18.14 11.72
N GLU A 44 15.00 17.81 11.78
CA GLU A 44 14.47 16.78 12.68
C GLU A 44 14.42 15.41 11.99
N GLU A 45 14.86 14.37 12.70
CA GLU A 45 14.73 12.97 12.27
C GLU A 45 13.58 12.27 12.99
N ARG A 46 12.76 11.55 12.22
CA ARG A 46 11.71 10.68 12.76
C ARG A 46 11.68 9.34 12.04
N SER A 47 11.31 8.30 12.76
CA SER A 47 11.03 6.98 12.18
C SER A 47 9.77 7.06 11.29
N ARG A 48 9.79 6.33 10.17
CA ARG A 48 8.61 6.09 9.31
C ARG A 48 7.74 4.93 9.78
N LEU A 49 8.17 4.19 10.81
CA LEU A 49 7.36 3.10 11.36
C LEU A 49 6.31 3.66 12.30
N GLU A 50 5.05 3.37 12.02
CA GLU A 50 3.92 3.64 12.91
C GLU A 50 3.85 2.62 14.06
N LYS A 51 4.37 1.40 13.84
CA LYS A 51 4.41 0.32 14.83
C LYS A 51 5.70 -0.49 14.71
N GLY A 52 6.28 -0.82 15.86
CA GLY A 52 7.53 -1.59 15.96
C GLY A 52 8.78 -0.73 15.83
N THR A 53 9.93 -1.39 15.81
CA THR A 53 11.25 -0.77 15.89
C THR A 53 12.17 -1.22 14.74
N LYS A 54 13.33 -0.57 14.58
CA LYS A 54 14.35 -1.00 13.61
C LYS A 54 14.79 -2.47 13.80
N PRO A 55 15.09 -2.94 15.03
CA PRO A 55 15.38 -4.36 15.27
C PRO A 55 14.27 -5.31 14.83
N ASP A 56 12.99 -4.92 14.96
CA ASP A 56 11.89 -5.74 14.46
C ASP A 56 11.97 -5.94 12.94
N LEU A 57 12.31 -4.88 12.22
CA LEU A 57 12.45 -4.91 10.77
C LEU A 57 13.66 -5.75 10.32
N GLU A 58 14.78 -5.68 11.05
CA GLU A 58 15.96 -6.53 10.82
C GLU A 58 15.69 -8.02 11.09
N ARG A 59 14.89 -8.30 12.13
CA ARG A 59 14.40 -9.66 12.41
C ARG A 59 13.51 -10.16 11.27
N LEU A 60 12.56 -9.35 10.81
CA LEU A 60 11.70 -9.69 9.68
C LEU A 60 12.50 -9.91 8.38
N LEU A 61 13.52 -9.09 8.13
CA LEU A 61 14.46 -9.30 7.01
C LEU A 61 15.13 -10.68 7.09
N THR A 62 15.59 -11.09 8.28
CA THR A 62 16.22 -12.40 8.48
C THR A 62 15.24 -13.54 8.20
N ILE A 63 13.99 -13.41 8.62
CA ILE A 63 12.93 -14.39 8.34
C ILE A 63 12.62 -14.46 6.84
N ALA A 64 12.53 -13.30 6.17
CA ALA A 64 12.23 -13.21 4.75
C ALA A 64 13.37 -13.74 3.86
N LYS A 65 14.62 -13.69 4.32
CA LYS A 65 15.78 -14.29 3.63
C LYS A 65 15.68 -15.81 3.54
N ASN A 66 15.01 -16.46 4.49
CA ASN A 66 14.85 -17.91 4.52
C ASN A 66 13.71 -18.39 3.58
N SER A 67 13.51 -17.70 2.46
CA SER A 67 12.57 -18.00 1.37
C SER A 67 11.11 -18.23 1.78
N LYS A 68 10.64 -17.64 2.89
CA LYS A 68 9.22 -17.67 3.21
C LYS A 68 8.43 -16.91 2.14
N PRO A 69 7.30 -17.45 1.64
CA PRO A 69 6.47 -16.76 0.67
C PRO A 69 5.91 -15.47 1.27
N MET A 70 5.99 -14.39 0.51
CA MET A 70 5.44 -13.08 0.88
C MET A 70 4.05 -12.93 0.29
N ASN A 71 3.07 -12.74 1.18
CA ASN A 71 1.70 -12.42 0.83
C ASN A 71 1.44 -10.95 1.09
N PHE A 72 0.80 -10.29 0.13
CA PHE A 72 0.49 -8.87 0.18
C PHE A 72 -1.02 -8.67 0.13
N GLU A 73 -1.50 -7.73 0.93
CA GLU A 73 -2.85 -7.19 0.85
C GLU A 73 -2.72 -5.67 0.66
N VAL A 74 -3.58 -5.11 -0.20
CA VAL A 74 -3.60 -3.67 -0.44
C VAL A 74 -4.88 -3.07 0.14
N PHE A 75 -4.70 -1.96 0.85
CA PHE A 75 -5.79 -1.21 1.46
C PHE A 75 -5.79 0.21 0.91
N ILE A 76 -6.89 0.63 0.30
CA ILE A 76 -7.15 2.03 -0.03
C ILE A 76 -8.04 2.60 1.07
N VAL A 77 -7.53 3.58 1.81
CA VAL A 77 -8.30 4.28 2.85
C VAL A 77 -8.69 5.65 2.29
N GLN A 78 -9.99 5.86 2.07
CA GLN A 78 -10.50 7.13 1.56
C GLN A 78 -11.75 7.60 2.33
N PRO A 79 -11.56 8.33 3.45
CA PRO A 79 -12.64 8.78 4.33
C PRO A 79 -13.58 9.82 3.67
N SER A 80 -13.13 10.49 2.61
CA SER A 80 -13.97 11.47 1.90
C SER A 80 -15.10 10.84 1.07
N LEU A 81 -15.08 9.52 0.93
CA LEU A 81 -16.13 8.75 0.28
C LEU A 81 -17.08 8.17 1.33
N SER A 82 -18.38 8.21 1.05
CA SER A 82 -19.40 7.46 1.77
C SER A 82 -19.97 6.38 0.86
N ILE A 83 -20.31 5.24 1.45
CA ILE A 83 -20.95 4.11 0.76
C ILE A 83 -22.19 4.57 -0.01
N THR A 84 -22.94 5.52 0.55
CA THR A 84 -24.21 6.01 -0.02
C THR A 84 -24.04 7.03 -1.16
N ASN A 85 -22.87 7.67 -1.27
CA ASN A 85 -22.63 8.78 -2.20
C ASN A 85 -21.47 8.47 -3.18
N THR A 86 -21.31 7.20 -3.57
CA THR A 86 -20.27 6.79 -4.51
C THR A 86 -20.80 6.79 -5.94
N SER A 87 -20.13 7.50 -6.85
CA SER A 87 -20.48 7.50 -8.27
C SER A 87 -20.08 6.19 -8.95
N GLN A 88 -20.80 5.83 -10.02
CA GLN A 88 -20.46 4.65 -10.83
C GLN A 88 -19.03 4.70 -11.39
N SER A 89 -18.54 5.90 -11.77
CA SER A 89 -17.18 6.09 -12.26
C SER A 89 -16.11 5.72 -11.23
N ILE A 90 -16.33 6.06 -9.94
CA ILE A 90 -15.41 5.69 -8.85
C ILE A 90 -15.45 4.17 -8.64
N LEU A 91 -16.64 3.56 -8.63
CA LEU A 91 -16.78 2.11 -8.49
C LEU A 91 -16.07 1.36 -9.63
N THR A 92 -16.25 1.82 -10.87
CA THR A 92 -15.58 1.25 -12.03
C THR A 92 -14.06 1.35 -11.91
N LEU A 93 -13.53 2.50 -11.48
CA LEU A 93 -12.09 2.68 -11.29
C LEU A 93 -11.52 1.77 -10.19
N LEU A 94 -12.24 1.62 -9.07
CA LEU A 94 -11.87 0.70 -8.00
C LEU A 94 -11.92 -0.76 -8.48
N GLY A 95 -12.95 -1.15 -9.23
CA GLY A 95 -13.08 -2.51 -9.78
C GLY A 95 -11.99 -2.85 -10.79
N VAL A 96 -11.64 -1.91 -11.69
CA VAL A 96 -10.49 -2.10 -12.61
C VAL A 96 -9.18 -2.26 -11.83
N THR A 97 -9.02 -1.49 -10.74
CA THR A 97 -7.83 -1.57 -9.88
C THR A 97 -7.75 -2.89 -9.13
N GLU A 98 -8.86 -3.34 -8.55
CA GLU A 98 -8.97 -4.65 -7.90
C GLU A 98 -8.64 -5.77 -8.88
N ASN A 99 -9.26 -5.76 -10.06
CA ASN A 99 -9.05 -6.81 -11.05
C ASN A 99 -7.58 -6.88 -11.49
N TYR A 100 -6.96 -5.73 -11.77
CA TYR A 100 -5.55 -5.67 -12.12
C TYR A 100 -4.64 -6.25 -11.01
N LEU A 101 -4.87 -5.87 -9.75
CA LEU A 101 -4.09 -6.38 -8.62
C LEU A 101 -4.26 -7.89 -8.44
N LYS A 102 -5.47 -8.39 -8.66
CA LYS A 102 -5.79 -9.80 -8.52
C LYS A 102 -5.18 -10.63 -9.65
N GLU A 103 -5.37 -10.22 -10.90
CA GLU A 103 -4.88 -10.94 -12.08
C GLU A 103 -3.36 -10.93 -12.17
N VAL A 104 -2.70 -9.80 -11.89
CA VAL A 104 -1.25 -9.66 -12.09
C VAL A 104 -0.45 -10.13 -10.86
N GLY A 105 -1.00 -9.97 -9.65
CA GLY A 105 -0.26 -10.16 -8.41
C GLY A 105 -0.85 -11.16 -7.42
N ASP A 106 -2.05 -11.68 -7.68
CA ASP A 106 -2.88 -12.39 -6.71
C ASP A 106 -3.01 -11.63 -5.38
N ILE A 107 -3.19 -10.30 -5.49
CA ILE A 107 -3.32 -9.39 -4.35
C ILE A 107 -4.78 -8.98 -4.21
N ASN A 108 -5.33 -9.14 -3.00
CA ASN A 108 -6.66 -8.67 -2.69
C ASN A 108 -6.63 -7.16 -2.38
N LEU A 109 -7.58 -6.41 -2.94
CA LEU A 109 -7.82 -5.00 -2.64
C LEU A 109 -8.98 -4.87 -1.65
N LYS A 110 -8.77 -4.07 -0.60
CA LYS A 110 -9.83 -3.64 0.33
C LYS A 110 -9.93 -2.13 0.34
N VAL A 111 -11.15 -1.61 0.24
CA VAL A 111 -11.41 -0.17 0.27
C VAL A 111 -12.12 0.18 1.57
N ILE A 112 -11.54 1.09 2.35
CA ILE A 112 -12.08 1.58 3.61
C ILE A 112 -12.59 2.99 3.38
N VAL A 113 -13.88 3.18 3.58
CA VAL A 113 -14.61 4.45 3.37
C VAL A 113 -15.34 4.85 4.64
N ASN A 114 -15.84 6.08 4.70
CA ASN A 114 -16.72 6.48 5.79
C ASN A 114 -18.09 5.80 5.64
N LYS A 115 -18.78 5.59 6.76
CA LYS A 115 -20.16 5.10 6.75
C LYS A 115 -21.07 6.09 6.05
#